data_AF-A0A4R3N1J4-F1
#
_entry.id   AF-A0A4R3N1J4-F1
#
_cell.length_a   1.000
_cell.length_b   1.000
_cell.length_c   1.000
_cell.angle_alpha   90.00
_cell.angle_beta   90.00
_cell.angle_gamma   90.00
#
_symmetry.space_group_name_H-M   'P 1'
#
loop_
_entity.id
_entity.type
_entity.pdbx_description
1 polymer ?
#
loop_
_entity_poly.entity_id
_entity_poly.type
_entity_poly.pdbx_seq_one_letter_code
_entity_poly.pdbx_strand_id
1 'polypeptide(L)'
;MFNRELVKGSTSLLILQLLHERDMYGYELVKEMDRRSDHHFQMKEGTLYPALHKLEKQAYVEHYWKEQEKGPARKYYRITEAGKQVLQEKTKEWQKYVQVMNQVMGGSGNDSV
;
A
#
# COMPACT_ATOMS: atom_id res chain seq x y z
N MET A 1 0.85 0.04 -18.26
CA MET A 1 1.77 0.03 -17.09
C MET A 1 1.82 1.45 -16.55
N PHE A 2 1.56 1.68 -15.26
CA PHE A 2 1.57 3.02 -14.68
C PHE A 2 2.97 3.65 -14.68
N ASN A 3 3.03 4.98 -14.76
CA ASN A 3 4.29 5.73 -14.65
C ASN A 3 4.97 5.43 -13.30
N ARG A 4 6.29 5.16 -13.30
CA ARG A 4 7.07 4.81 -12.09
C ARG A 4 6.98 5.87 -10.99
N GLU A 5 6.81 7.14 -11.32
CA GLU A 5 6.71 8.21 -10.32
C GLU A 5 5.36 8.20 -9.59
N LEU A 6 4.27 7.89 -10.30
CA LEU A 6 2.94 7.69 -9.70
C LEU A 6 2.91 6.44 -8.80
N VAL A 7 3.61 5.39 -9.22
CA VAL A 7 3.74 4.14 -8.47
C VAL A 7 4.53 4.38 -7.17
N LYS A 8 5.70 5.02 -7.22
CA LYS A 8 6.54 5.28 -6.03
C LYS A 8 5.80 6.09 -4.96
N GLY A 9 4.99 7.07 -5.36
CA GLY A 9 4.23 7.91 -4.43
C GLY A 9 3.08 7.17 -3.73
N SER A 10 2.48 6.18 -4.39
CA SER A 10 1.31 5.44 -3.90
C SER A 10 1.65 4.14 -3.19
N THR A 11 2.79 3.50 -3.48
CA THR A 11 3.17 2.18 -2.90
C THR A 11 3.12 2.16 -1.38
N SER A 12 3.65 3.19 -0.70
CA SER A 12 3.66 3.23 0.77
C SER A 12 2.24 3.27 1.36
N LEU A 13 1.34 4.03 0.74
CA LEU A 13 -0.05 4.13 1.15
C LEU A 13 -0.78 2.79 0.95
N LEU A 14 -0.55 2.14 -0.19
CA LEU A 14 -1.14 0.83 -0.50
C LEU A 14 -0.65 -0.27 0.46
N ILE A 15 0.64 -0.28 0.81
CA ILE A 15 1.18 -1.22 1.80
C ILE A 15 0.53 -1.00 3.17
N LEU A 16 0.42 0.25 3.64
CA LEU A 16 -0.25 0.57 4.90
C LEU A 16 -1.71 0.11 4.89
N GLN A 17 -2.44 0.34 3.79
CA GLN A 17 -3.82 -0.12 3.66
C GLN A 17 -3.94 -1.64 3.79
N LEU A 18 -3.07 -2.42 3.13
CA LEU A 18 -3.09 -3.88 3.24
C LEU A 18 -2.76 -4.35 4.67
N LEU A 19 -1.76 -3.74 5.30
CA LEU A 19 -1.35 -4.07 6.67
C LEU A 19 -2.35 -3.61 7.75
N HIS A 20 -3.22 -2.64 7.43
CA HIS A 20 -4.32 -2.23 8.29
C HIS A 20 -5.39 -3.31 8.43
N GLU A 21 -5.56 -4.14 7.41
CA GLU A 21 -6.57 -5.20 7.41
C GLU A 21 -6.10 -6.45 8.16
N ARG A 22 -4.82 -6.79 8.01
CA ARG A 22 -4.16 -7.88 8.74
C ARG A 22 -2.64 -7.82 8.57
N ASP A 23 -1.93 -8.47 9.48
CA ASP A 23 -0.50 -8.72 9.31
C ASP A 23 -0.24 -9.57 8.05
N MET A 24 0.81 -9.24 7.31
CA MET A 24 1.19 -9.92 6.06
C MET A 24 2.71 -10.05 5.94
N TYR A 25 3.21 -11.12 5.32
CA TYR A 25 4.60 -11.22 4.88
C TYR A 25 4.77 -10.72 3.44
N GLY A 26 6.02 -10.47 3.03
CA GLY A 26 6.32 -9.74 1.78
C GLY A 26 5.63 -10.29 0.51
N TYR A 27 5.59 -11.61 0.36
CA TYR A 27 4.91 -12.23 -0.78
C TYR A 27 3.38 -12.06 -0.76
N GLU A 28 2.74 -12.07 0.41
CA GLU A 28 1.30 -11.79 0.52
C GLU A 28 0.98 -10.36 0.09
N LEU A 29 1.81 -9.39 0.48
CA LEU A 29 1.63 -7.98 0.08
C LEU A 29 1.68 -7.83 -1.44
N VAL A 30 2.65 -8.48 -2.10
CA VAL A 30 2.76 -8.47 -3.57
C VAL A 30 1.53 -9.10 -4.21
N LYS A 31 1.16 -10.30 -3.75
CA LYS A 31 0.04 -11.06 -4.33
C LYS A 31 -1.29 -10.32 -4.15
N GLU A 32 -1.53 -9.75 -2.99
CA GLU A 32 -2.78 -9.05 -2.70
C GLU A 32 -2.88 -7.73 -3.46
N MET A 33 -1.76 -7.02 -3.64
CA MET A 33 -1.72 -5.80 -4.44
C MET A 33 -1.96 -6.07 -5.93
N ASP A 34 -1.35 -7.12 -6.48
CA ASP A 34 -1.59 -7.56 -7.87
C ASP A 34 -3.07 -7.95 -8.06
N ARG A 35 -3.62 -8.74 -7.13
CA ARG A 35 -5.01 -9.20 -7.17
C ARG A 35 -6.03 -8.05 -7.11
N ARG A 36 -5.84 -7.07 -6.21
CA ARG A 36 -6.79 -5.95 -6.04
C ARG A 36 -6.73 -4.90 -7.14
N SER A 37 -5.64 -4.89 -7.89
CA SER A 37 -5.43 -3.93 -8.96
C SER A 37 -5.81 -4.48 -10.33
N ASP A 38 -6.53 -5.61 -10.41
CA ASP A 38 -6.81 -6.33 -11.66
C ASP A 38 -5.55 -6.53 -12.52
N HIS A 39 -4.44 -6.90 -11.86
CA HIS A 39 -3.11 -7.06 -12.46
C HIS A 39 -2.49 -5.78 -13.07
N HIS A 40 -3.06 -4.60 -12.83
CA HIS A 40 -2.50 -3.33 -13.29
C HIS A 40 -1.34 -2.83 -12.42
N PHE A 41 -1.26 -3.26 -11.15
CA PHE A 41 -0.19 -2.92 -10.23
C PHE A 41 0.66 -4.15 -9.87
N GLN A 42 1.66 -4.41 -10.72
CA GLN A 42 2.62 -5.49 -10.50
C GLN A 42 3.82 -4.99 -9.69
N MET A 43 3.68 -5.01 -8.37
CA MET A 43 4.77 -4.65 -7.47
C MET A 43 5.85 -5.74 -7.46
N LYS A 44 7.09 -5.36 -7.77
CA LYS A 44 8.26 -6.25 -7.62
C LYS A 44 8.86 -6.11 -6.22
N GLU A 45 9.58 -7.14 -5.78
CA GLU A 45 10.30 -7.14 -4.51
C GLU A 45 11.25 -5.94 -4.36
N GLY A 46 11.94 -5.56 -5.44
CA GLY A 46 12.82 -4.38 -5.46
C GLY A 46 12.10 -3.04 -5.29
N THR A 47 10.76 -3.02 -5.27
CA THR A 47 9.92 -1.85 -4.91
C THR A 47 9.29 -2.02 -3.54
N LEU A 48 8.84 -3.23 -3.21
CA LEU A 48 8.24 -3.57 -1.91
C LEU A 48 9.22 -3.30 -0.76
N TYR A 49 10.41 -3.90 -0.79
CA TYR A 49 11.30 -3.89 0.37
C TYR A 49 11.87 -2.50 0.70
N PRO A 50 12.26 -1.66 -0.27
CA PRO A 50 12.60 -0.27 0.02
C PRO A 50 11.43 0.52 0.64
N ALA A 51 10.20 0.26 0.21
CA ALA A 51 9.01 0.91 0.78
C ALA A 51 8.73 0.43 2.22
N LEU A 52 8.83 -0.87 2.49
CA LEU A 52 8.72 -1.40 3.85
C LEU A 52 9.81 -0.85 4.76
N HIS A 53 11.06 -0.80 4.29
CA HIS A 53 12.17 -0.23 5.07
C HIS A 53 11.93 1.25 5.42
N LYS A 54 11.38 2.03 4.47
CA LYS A 54 10.98 3.41 4.72
C LYS A 54 9.88 3.50 5.80
N LEU A 55 8.84 2.67 5.70
CA LEU A 55 7.75 2.64 6.68
C LEU A 55 8.22 2.19 8.07
N GLU A 56 9.14 1.23 8.14
CA GLU A 56 9.80 0.81 9.39
C GLU A 56 10.63 1.96 10.00
N LYS A 57 11.42 2.66 9.19
CA LYS A 57 12.21 3.81 9.64
C LYS A 57 11.33 4.96 10.17
N GLN A 58 10.12 5.09 9.64
CA GLN A 58 9.12 6.06 10.10
C GLN A 58 8.28 5.56 11.28
N ALA A 59 8.54 4.34 11.79
CA ALA A 59 7.77 3.69 12.84
C ALA A 59 6.27 3.51 12.49
N TYR A 60 5.91 3.48 11.21
CA TYR A 60 4.55 3.25 10.74
C TYR A 60 4.22 1.76 10.60
N VAL A 61 5.26 0.95 10.44
CA VAL A 61 5.18 -0.51 10.36
C VAL A 61 6.27 -1.08 11.25
N GLU A 62 5.96 -2.19 11.91
CA GLU A 62 6.94 -3.02 12.61
C GLU A 62 6.96 -4.43 11.99
N HIS A 63 7.99 -5.20 12.30
CA HIS A 63 8.09 -6.58 11.86
C HIS A 63 8.27 -7.53 13.02
N TYR A 64 7.86 -8.78 12.80
CA TYR A 64 8.16 -9.89 13.69
C TYR A 64 8.41 -11.15 12.89
N TRP A 65 9.15 -12.09 13.48
CA TRP A 65 9.37 -13.40 12.89
C TRP A 65 8.28 -14.36 13.38
N LYS A 66 7.61 -15.02 12.44
CA LYS A 66 6.62 -16.05 12.75
C LYS A 66 7.15 -17.39 12.28
N GLU A 67 7.21 -18.35 13.20
CA GLU A 67 7.57 -19.73 12.90
C GLU A 67 6.58 -20.35 11.92
N GLN A 68 7.06 -21.36 11.20
CA GLN A 68 6.29 -22.10 10.22
C GLN A 68 6.27 -23.57 10.61
N GLU A 69 5.19 -24.27 10.27
CA GLU A 69 5.13 -25.73 10.44
C GLU A 69 6.27 -26.44 9.69
N LYS A 70 6.69 -25.86 8.55
CA LYS A 70 7.82 -26.34 7.74
C LYS A 70 8.58 -25.15 7.15
N GLY A 71 9.91 -25.22 7.18
CA GLY A 71 10.80 -24.23 6.58
C GLY A 71 11.23 -23.10 7.53
N PRO A 72 12.01 -22.12 7.03
CA PRO A 72 12.51 -21.02 7.84
C PRO A 72 11.37 -20.10 8.28
N ALA A 73 11.55 -19.45 9.45
CA ALA A 73 10.62 -18.44 9.93
C ALA A 73 10.37 -17.35 8.86
N ARG A 74 9.14 -16.85 8.79
CA ARG A 74 8.76 -15.76 7.89
C ARG A 74 8.76 -14.42 8.62
N LYS A 75 9.31 -13.40 7.98
CA LYS A 75 9.20 -12.02 8.43
C LYS A 75 7.81 -11.47 8.08
N TYR A 76 6.97 -11.27 9.09
CA TYR A 76 5.67 -10.62 8.98
C TYR A 76 5.80 -9.14 9.32
N TYR A 77 4.90 -8.35 8.76
CA TYR A 77 4.79 -6.93 9.01
C TYR A 77 3.42 -6.63 9.62
N ARG A 78 3.39 -5.63 10.51
CA ARG A 78 2.20 -5.12 11.18
C ARG A 78 2.20 -3.61 11.14
N ILE A 79 1.03 -3.01 10.93
CA ILE A 79 0.87 -1.56 11.04
C ILE A 79 0.87 -1.13 12.52
N THR A 80 1.57 -0.04 12.83
CA THR A 80 1.55 0.56 14.18
C THR A 80 0.39 1.57 14.32
N GLU A 81 0.12 2.05 15.53
CA GLU A 81 -0.87 3.12 15.73
C GLU A 81 -0.50 4.41 14.97
N ALA A 82 0.78 4.77 14.92
CA ALA A 82 1.26 5.90 14.12
C ALA A 82 1.03 5.66 12.62
N GLY A 83 1.24 4.42 12.15
CA GLY A 83 0.93 4.02 10.77
C GLY A 83 -0.54 4.15 10.42
N LYS A 84 -1.44 3.78 11.34
CA LYS A 84 -2.90 3.93 11.17
C LYS A 84 -3.33 5.39 11.03
N GLN A 85 -2.78 6.27 11.87
CA GLN A 85 -3.04 7.71 11.80
C GLN A 85 -2.61 8.29 10.45
N VAL A 86 -1.39 7.97 10.03
CA VAL A 86 -0.85 8.43 8.73
C VAL A 86 -1.62 7.85 7.55
N LEU A 87 -2.05 6.59 7.61
CA LEU A 87 -2.91 5.99 6.60
C LEU A 87 -4.21 6.79 6.46
N GLN A 88 -4.85 7.16 7.57
CA GLN A 88 -6.09 7.94 7.55
C GLN A 88 -5.87 9.33 6.93
N GLU A 89 -4.83 10.03 7.34
CA GLU A 89 -4.47 11.36 6.81
C GLU A 89 -4.17 11.32 5.31
N LYS A 90 -3.31 10.39 4.90
CA LYS A 90 -2.89 10.26 3.50
C LYS A 90 -4.00 9.77 2.59
N THR A 91 -4.92 8.95 3.10
CA THR A 91 -6.13 8.55 2.35
C THR A 91 -7.01 9.76 2.08
N LYS A 92 -7.25 10.63 3.07
CA LYS A 92 -8.03 11.86 2.89
C LYS A 92 -7.36 12.81 1.88
N GLU A 93 -6.05 13.00 2.00
CA GLU A 93 -5.26 13.82 1.08
C GLU A 93 -5.36 13.29 -0.36
N TRP A 94 -5.22 11.98 -0.55
CA TRP A 94 -5.33 11.32 -1.85
C TRP A 94 -6.72 11.48 -2.47
N GLN A 95 -7.78 11.25 -1.71
CA GLN A 95 -9.15 11.44 -2.17
C GLN A 95 -9.40 12.88 -2.61
N LYS A 96 -8.92 13.87 -1.84
CA LYS A 96 -9.04 15.27 -2.19
C LYS A 96 -8.26 15.62 -3.47
N TYR A 97 -7.05 15.08 -3.61
CA TYR A 97 -6.23 15.27 -4.80
C TYR A 97 -6.93 14.74 -6.06
N VAL A 98 -7.43 13.49 -6.03
CA VAL A 98 -8.16 12.89 -7.15
C VAL A 98 -9.42 13.68 -7.47
N GLN A 99 -10.18 14.13 -6.46
CA GLN A 99 -11.36 14.96 -6.65
C GLN A 99 -11.03 16.26 -7.41
N VAL A 100 -10.01 16.99 -6.96
CA VAL A 100 -9.60 18.27 -7.59
C VAL A 100 -9.11 18.04 -9.02
N MET A 101 -8.30 17.01 -9.24
CA MET A 101 -7.83 16.62 -10.58
C MET A 101 -9.00 16.34 -11.53
N ASN A 102 -9.98 15.54 -11.08
CA ASN A 102 -11.16 15.22 -11.89
C ASN A 102 -12.00 16.46 -12.21
N GLN A 103 -12.14 17.40 -11.28
CA GLN A 103 -12.85 18.66 -11.52
C GLN A 103 -12.17 19.52 -12.60
N VAL A 104 -10.83 19.63 -12.57
CA VAL A 104 -10.07 20.43 -13.53
C VAL A 104 -10.03 19.79 -14.91
N MET A 105 -9.90 18.47 -15.00
CA MET A 105 -9.85 17.74 -16.27
C MET A 105 -11.22 17.63 -16.97
N GLY A 106 -12.25 18.30 -16.45
CA GLY A 106 -13.61 18.22 -17.01
C GLY A 106 -14.24 16.84 -16.84
N GLY A 107 -13.83 16.10 -15.79
CA GLY A 107 -14.43 14.85 -15.37
C GLY A 107 -15.90 15.10 -15.09
N SER A 108 -16.70 14.93 -16.14
CA SER A 108 -18.14 15.00 -16.08
C SER A 108 -18.56 13.91 -15.12
N GLY A 109 -19.07 14.29 -13.96
CA GLY A 109 -20.11 13.49 -13.34
C GLY A 109 -21.27 13.47 -14.33
N ASN A 110 -21.33 12.41 -15.14
CA ASN A 110 -22.48 11.93 -15.90
C ASN A 110 -22.19 10.44 -16.18
N ASP A 111 -23.02 9.46 -15.84
CA ASP A 111 -24.46 9.51 -15.64
C ASP A 111 -24.95 8.44 -14.66
N SER A 112 -26.01 8.81 -13.97
CA SER A 112 -27.02 7.97 -13.34
C SER A 112 -27.42 6.77 -14.22
N VAL A 113 -27.49 5.58 -13.61
CA VAL A 113 -28.69 4.71 -13.58
C VAL A 113 -28.73 4.03 -12.21
#